data_AF-A3CRE2-F1
#
_entry.id   AF-A3CRE2-F1
#
_cell.length_a   1.000
_cell.length_b   1.000
_cell.length_c   1.000
_cell.angle_alpha   90.00
_cell.angle_beta   90.00
_cell.angle_gamma   90.00
#
_symmetry.space_group_name_H-M   'P 1'
#
loop_
_entity.id
_entity.type
_entity.pdbx_description
1 polymer ?
#
loop_
_entity_poly.entity_id
_entity_poly.type
_entity_poly.pdbx_seq_one_letter_code
_entity_poly.pdbx_strand_id
1 'polypeptide(L)'
;MTEIHLNRRGINSIEVPDEVEATPGSDLVLRIINHGSPLHITLASPNSSAFTGFFHENLYVSRSEEFSIPIRENGYPGTFNIEVIAGYGTRKAEFRVVVRERAAPEPEPVEVPATPAVPATSMRWRSSVPVLLLAAAALVLYVLWLVYRVDLLNAAAFAVLLIGVVLAWLRQRS
;
A
#
# COMPACT_ATOMS: atom_id res chain seq x y z
N MET A 1 10.27 7.39 16.29
CA MET A 1 9.17 8.38 16.32
C MET A 1 9.46 9.40 15.25
N THR A 2 8.46 9.70 14.41
CA THR A 2 8.67 10.48 13.19
C THR A 2 8.11 11.87 13.35
N GLU A 3 8.89 12.91 13.05
CA GLU A 3 8.47 14.31 13.21
C GLU A 3 8.01 14.94 11.90
N ILE A 4 6.92 15.69 11.97
CA ILE A 4 6.38 16.52 10.89
C ILE A 4 6.32 17.95 11.41
N HIS A 5 6.96 18.90 10.73
CA HIS A 5 6.93 20.30 11.14
C HIS A 5 6.02 21.13 10.25
N LEU A 6 5.11 21.87 10.88
CA LEU A 6 4.21 22.81 10.24
C LEU A 6 4.65 24.25 10.55
N ASN A 7 4.47 25.14 9.60
CA ASN A 7 4.74 26.58 9.73
C ASN A 7 6.18 26.97 10.09
N ARG A 8 7.16 26.06 10.00
CA ARG A 8 8.55 26.32 10.37
C ARG A 8 9.28 27.25 9.39
N ARG A 9 9.01 27.15 8.09
CA ARG A 9 9.64 27.96 7.03
C ARG A 9 8.71 29.03 6.44
N GLY A 10 7.46 29.08 6.88
CA GLY A 10 6.48 30.07 6.41
C GLY A 10 5.05 29.60 6.62
N ILE A 11 4.08 30.45 6.31
CA ILE A 11 2.65 30.14 6.49
C ILE A 11 2.26 28.92 5.64
N ASN A 12 1.64 27.95 6.30
CA ASN A 12 1.25 26.64 5.77
C ASN A 12 2.43 25.81 5.22
N SER A 13 3.68 26.12 5.58
CA SER A 13 4.83 25.30 5.18
C SER A 13 4.76 23.93 5.85
N ILE A 14 5.06 22.87 5.11
CA ILE A 14 5.07 21.49 5.61
C ILE A 14 6.48 20.93 5.39
N GLU A 15 7.09 20.42 6.44
CA GLU A 15 8.35 19.68 6.40
C GLU A 15 8.11 18.27 6.92
N VAL A 16 8.42 17.29 6.08
CA VAL A 16 8.29 15.85 6.35
C VAL A 16 9.67 15.20 6.17
N PRO A 17 9.93 14.04 6.80
CA PRO A 17 11.10 13.22 6.47
C PRO A 17 11.01 12.70 5.03
N ASP A 18 12.11 12.21 4.47
CA ASP A 18 12.05 11.55 3.15
C ASP A 18 11.50 10.11 3.27
N GLU A 19 11.99 9.38 4.27
CA GLU A 19 11.69 7.97 4.47
C GLU A 19 11.57 7.63 5.97
N VAL A 20 10.66 6.71 6.28
CA VAL A 20 10.36 6.25 7.63
C VAL A 20 10.20 4.74 7.62
N GLU A 21 10.82 4.06 8.57
CA GLU A 21 10.70 2.61 8.70
C GLU A 21 9.58 2.23 9.67
N ALA A 22 8.84 1.19 9.32
CA ALA A 22 7.81 0.60 10.17
C ALA A 22 7.90 -0.93 10.14
N THR A 23 7.46 -1.57 11.22
CA THR A 23 7.45 -3.03 11.35
C THR A 23 6.00 -3.53 11.27
N PRO A 24 5.74 -4.68 10.64
CA PRO A 24 4.44 -5.33 10.72
C PRO A 24 4.03 -5.54 12.19
N GLY A 25 2.79 -5.17 12.52
CA GLY A 25 2.23 -5.28 13.87
C GLY A 25 2.69 -4.20 14.84
N SER A 26 3.40 -3.16 14.38
CA SER A 26 3.72 -1.98 15.20
C SER A 26 2.85 -0.78 14.83
N ASP A 27 2.82 0.23 15.70
CA ASP A 27 2.20 1.52 15.38
C ASP A 27 3.25 2.50 14.84
N LEU A 28 2.95 3.09 13.68
CA LEU A 28 3.71 4.22 13.16
C LEU A 28 3.25 5.49 13.87
N VAL A 29 4.07 6.00 14.77
CA VAL A 29 3.77 7.22 15.56
C VAL A 29 4.35 8.46 14.90
N LEU A 30 3.45 9.36 14.50
CA LEU A 30 3.74 10.66 13.92
C LEU A 30 3.60 11.75 15.00
N ARG A 31 4.63 12.57 15.16
CA ARG A 31 4.62 13.77 16.00
C ARG A 31 4.56 15.01 15.11
N ILE A 32 3.42 15.67 15.12
CA ILE A 32 3.17 16.85 14.30
C ILE A 32 3.42 18.08 15.17
N ILE A 33 4.33 18.96 14.77
CA ILE A 33 4.77 20.13 15.54
C ILE A 33 4.48 21.39 14.75
N ASN A 34 3.61 22.23 15.26
CA ASN A 34 3.25 23.52 14.68
C ASN A 34 4.08 24.66 15.30
N HIS A 35 4.78 25.40 14.44
CA HIS A 35 5.61 26.55 14.82
C HIS A 35 4.91 27.91 14.62
N GLY A 36 3.68 27.90 14.11
CA GLY A 36 2.93 29.12 13.77
C GLY A 36 1.52 29.14 14.36
N SER A 37 0.60 29.81 13.66
CA SER A 37 -0.81 29.84 14.04
C SER A 37 -1.45 28.45 13.94
N PRO A 38 -2.44 28.12 14.79
CA PRO A 38 -3.19 26.87 14.68
C PRO A 38 -3.79 26.67 13.29
N LEU A 39 -3.75 25.43 12.79
CA LEU A 39 -4.26 25.09 11.47
C LEU A 39 -4.90 23.70 11.44
N HIS A 40 -5.81 23.52 10.49
CA HIS A 40 -6.28 22.20 10.10
C HIS A 40 -5.34 21.60 9.05
N ILE A 41 -4.99 20.34 9.25
CA ILE A 41 -4.30 19.52 8.26
C ILE A 41 -5.12 18.28 7.95
N THR A 42 -4.83 17.69 6.80
CA THR A 42 -5.32 16.39 6.40
C THR A 42 -4.12 15.46 6.26
N LEU A 43 -4.20 14.31 6.90
CA LEU A 43 -3.32 13.18 6.65
C LEU A 43 -4.04 12.20 5.72
N ALA A 44 -3.38 11.75 4.66
CA ALA A 44 -3.93 10.75 3.75
C ALA A 44 -2.88 9.72 3.38
N SER A 45 -3.31 8.51 3.04
CA SER A 45 -2.41 7.43 2.65
C SER A 45 -3.00 6.66 1.46
N PRO A 46 -2.77 7.12 0.22
CA PRO A 46 -3.51 6.66 -0.97
C PRO A 46 -3.23 5.20 -1.37
N ASN A 47 -2.06 4.68 -1.01
CA ASN A 47 -1.56 3.34 -1.38
C ASN A 47 -1.27 2.46 -0.15
N SER A 48 -1.94 2.70 0.97
CA SER A 48 -1.66 2.05 2.26
C SER A 48 -2.47 0.79 2.55
N SER A 49 -3.48 0.46 1.72
CA SER A 49 -4.51 -0.54 2.04
C SER A 49 -3.98 -1.96 2.29
N ALA A 50 -2.80 -2.29 1.76
CA ALA A 50 -2.10 -3.55 2.04
C ALA A 50 -1.42 -3.58 3.42
N PHE A 51 -1.09 -2.41 3.98
CA PHE A 51 -0.25 -2.24 5.17
C PHE A 51 -1.04 -1.74 6.38
N THR A 52 -2.08 -0.92 6.20
CA THR A 52 -2.88 -0.34 7.29
C THR A 52 -4.34 -0.16 6.87
N GLY A 53 -5.24 -0.02 7.85
CA GLY A 53 -6.62 0.41 7.63
C GLY A 53 -6.77 1.93 7.55
N PHE A 54 -5.71 2.68 7.89
CA PHE A 54 -5.68 4.12 7.77
C PHE A 54 -5.75 4.54 6.30
N PHE A 55 -6.60 5.53 6.00
CA PHE A 55 -6.77 6.09 4.68
C PHE A 55 -6.73 7.61 4.71
N HIS A 56 -7.46 8.23 5.64
CA HIS A 56 -7.64 9.66 5.74
C HIS A 56 -8.03 10.08 7.16
N GLU A 57 -7.45 11.16 7.68
CA GLU A 57 -7.86 11.83 8.91
C GLU A 57 -7.63 13.34 8.84
N ASN A 58 -8.53 14.13 9.43
CA ASN A 58 -8.40 15.59 9.54
C ASN A 58 -8.02 15.96 10.97
N LEU A 59 -6.89 16.65 11.15
CA LEU A 59 -6.38 17.02 12.45
C LEU A 59 -6.40 18.54 12.62
N TYR A 60 -6.75 19.00 13.82
CA TYR A 60 -6.56 20.40 14.23
C TYR A 60 -5.31 20.49 15.09
N VAL A 61 -4.28 21.17 14.62
CA VAL A 61 -2.97 21.21 15.30
C VAL A 61 -2.72 22.61 15.84
N SER A 62 -2.80 22.76 17.16
CA SER A 62 -2.52 24.02 17.85
C SER A 62 -1.03 24.24 18.09
N ARG A 63 -0.37 23.36 18.86
CA ARG A 63 1.09 23.33 19.08
C ARG A 63 1.72 22.03 18.64
N SER A 64 1.23 20.92 19.17
CA SER A 64 1.72 19.60 18.84
C SER A 64 0.61 18.59 18.94
N GLU A 65 0.61 17.61 18.06
CA GLU A 65 -0.34 16.50 18.06
C GLU A 65 0.43 15.20 17.79
N GLU A 66 0.04 14.13 18.46
CA GLU A 66 0.53 12.78 18.16
C GLU A 66 -0.54 11.98 17.45
N PHE A 67 -0.16 11.32 16.37
CA PHE A 67 -1.07 10.49 15.59
C PHE A 67 -0.44 9.13 15.30
N SER A 68 -1.16 8.07 15.67
CA SER A 68 -0.68 6.70 15.51
C SER A 68 -1.41 5.99 14.39
N ILE A 69 -0.64 5.43 13.45
CA ILE A 69 -1.15 4.64 12.34
C ILE A 69 -0.82 3.16 12.59
N PRO A 70 -1.82 2.30 12.85
CA PRO A 70 -1.57 0.89 13.11
C PRO A 70 -1.15 0.16 11.84
N ILE A 71 -0.01 -0.54 11.89
CA ILE A 71 0.48 -1.37 10.77
C ILE A 71 0.02 -2.81 11.00
N ARG A 72 -0.57 -3.41 9.96
CA ARG A 72 -1.07 -4.79 10.00
C ARG A 72 0.05 -5.76 10.33
N GLU A 73 -0.24 -6.71 11.20
CA GLU A 73 0.70 -7.78 11.60
C GLU A 73 1.08 -8.69 10.43
N ASN A 74 0.11 -8.99 9.56
CA ASN A 74 0.32 -9.82 8.36
C ASN A 74 0.73 -9.01 7.12
N GLY A 75 1.24 -7.79 7.32
CA GLY A 75 1.68 -6.91 6.23
C GLY A 75 2.89 -7.49 5.52
N TYR A 76 2.82 -7.61 4.18
CA TYR A 76 3.99 -7.96 3.38
C TYR A 76 5.05 -6.84 3.42
N PRO A 77 6.34 -7.15 3.24
CA PRO A 77 7.35 -6.11 3.05
C PRO A 77 7.03 -5.26 1.83
N GLY A 78 7.21 -3.95 1.94
CA GLY A 78 6.89 -3.03 0.86
C GLY A 78 6.88 -1.58 1.31
N THR A 79 6.32 -0.71 0.48
CA THR A 79 6.33 0.73 0.73
C THR A 79 4.97 1.35 0.45
N PHE A 80 4.55 2.29 1.28
CA PHE A 80 3.41 3.16 1.02
C PHE A 80 3.77 4.60 1.35
N ASN A 81 2.91 5.56 0.95
CA ASN A 81 3.14 6.98 1.18
C ASN A 81 2.13 7.53 2.18
N ILE A 82 2.57 8.52 2.95
CA ILE A 82 1.71 9.38 3.75
C ILE A 82 1.82 10.79 3.20
N GLU A 83 0.67 11.37 2.91
CA GLU A 83 0.51 12.73 2.45
C GLU A 83 0.04 13.61 3.61
N VAL A 84 0.66 14.78 3.74
CA VAL A 84 0.29 15.84 4.66
C VAL A 84 -0.17 17.03 3.84
N ILE A 85 -1.41 17.45 4.05
CA ILE A 85 -2.05 18.51 3.28
C ILE A 85 -2.45 19.64 4.24
N ALA A 86 -2.06 20.87 3.92
CA ALA A 86 -2.33 22.05 4.72
C ALA A 86 -2.82 23.23 3.85
N GLY A 87 -3.29 24.28 4.50
CA GLY A 87 -3.73 25.51 3.81
C GLY A 87 -4.89 25.26 2.85
N TYR A 88 -5.90 24.47 3.25
CA TYR A 88 -7.06 24.12 2.44
C TYR A 88 -6.71 23.45 1.10
N GLY A 89 -5.67 22.61 1.08
CA GLY A 89 -5.24 21.89 -0.11
C GLY A 89 -4.20 22.61 -0.97
N THR A 90 -3.80 23.84 -0.59
CA THR A 90 -2.79 24.61 -1.36
C THR A 90 -1.36 24.12 -1.14
N ARG A 91 -1.11 23.39 -0.05
CA ARG A 91 0.20 22.84 0.30
C ARG A 91 0.08 21.35 0.57
N LYS A 92 0.96 20.58 -0.07
CA LYS A 92 1.04 19.13 0.07
C LYS A 92 2.51 18.73 0.17
N ALA A 93 2.80 17.84 1.10
CA ALA A 93 4.08 17.14 1.20
C ALA A 93 3.80 15.65 1.40
N GLU A 94 4.70 14.80 0.94
CA GLU A 94 4.57 13.34 1.11
C GLU A 94 5.89 12.75 1.57
N PHE A 95 5.81 11.63 2.29
CA PHE A 95 6.97 10.84 2.67
C PHE A 95 6.69 9.35 2.54
N ARG A 96 7.76 8.57 2.33
CA ARG A 96 7.66 7.13 2.15
C ARG A 96 7.74 6.42 3.49
N VAL A 97 6.85 5.46 3.69
CA VAL A 97 6.92 4.48 4.79
C VAL A 97 7.37 3.15 4.22
N VAL A 98 8.49 2.64 4.72
CA VAL A 98 9.05 1.34 4.35
C VAL A 98 8.69 0.33 5.43
N VAL A 99 7.87 -0.64 5.08
CA VAL A 99 7.53 -1.77 5.95
C VAL A 99 8.56 -2.87 5.73
N ARG A 100 9.46 -3.05 6.70
CA ARG A 100 10.48 -4.11 6.65
C ARG A 100 9.98 -5.38 7.31
N GLU A 101 10.47 -6.53 6.83
CA GLU A 101 10.21 -7.81 7.49
C GLU A 101 10.72 -7.76 8.92
N ARG A 102 9.93 -8.26 9.87
CA ARG A 102 10.36 -8.38 11.27
C ARG A 102 11.59 -9.28 11.27
N ALA A 103 12.74 -8.76 11.71
CA ALA A 103 13.93 -9.59 11.93
C ALA A 103 13.52 -10.75 12.83
N ALA A 104 13.68 -11.98 12.34
CA ALA A 104 13.42 -13.16 13.15
C ALA A 104 14.27 -13.04 14.43
N PRO A 105 13.72 -13.34 15.62
CA PRO A 105 14.54 -13.41 16.82
C PRO A 105 15.69 -14.37 16.53
N GLU A 106 16.92 -13.90 16.79
CA GLU A 106 18.13 -14.66 16.56
C GLU A 106 18.00 -16.02 17.27
N PRO A 107 18.00 -17.14 16.53
CA PRO A 107 17.84 -18.43 17.16
C PRO A 107 19.03 -18.66 18.09
N GLU A 108 18.75 -18.93 19.37
CA GLU A 108 19.76 -19.45 20.28
C GLU A 108 20.50 -20.62 19.60
N PRO A 109 21.84 -20.72 19.72
CA PRO A 109 22.63 -21.66 18.94
C PRO A 109 22.33 -23.08 19.43
N VAL A 110 21.42 -23.77 18.75
CA VAL A 110 21.23 -25.22 18.92
C VAL A 110 22.13 -25.91 17.91
N GLU A 111 23.25 -26.46 18.39
CA GLU A 111 24.10 -27.36 17.61
C GLU A 111 23.33 -28.63 17.23
N VAL A 112 23.02 -28.85 15.95
CA VAL A 112 22.59 -30.16 15.44
C VAL A 112 23.09 -30.38 13.99
N PRO A 113 23.55 -31.59 13.62
CA PRO A 113 24.45 -31.79 12.47
C PRO A 113 23.77 -31.77 11.10
N ALA A 114 24.62 -31.61 10.08
CA ALA A 114 24.29 -31.50 8.66
C ALA A 114 23.35 -32.60 8.12
N THR A 115 22.31 -32.19 7.40
CA THR A 115 21.51 -33.04 6.50
C THR A 115 21.26 -32.26 5.19
N PRO A 116 21.23 -32.92 4.00
CA PRO A 116 21.57 -32.27 2.73
C PRO A 116 20.49 -31.33 2.18
N ALA A 117 20.95 -30.33 1.43
CA ALA A 117 20.13 -29.33 0.76
C ALA A 117 19.16 -29.94 -0.27
N VAL A 118 17.88 -29.60 -0.15
CA VAL A 118 16.87 -29.75 -1.22
C VAL A 118 16.69 -28.37 -1.88
N PRO A 119 16.76 -28.24 -3.21
CA PRO A 119 16.59 -26.94 -3.84
C PRO A 119 15.13 -26.49 -3.74
N ALA A 120 14.90 -25.33 -3.12
CA ALA A 120 13.60 -24.67 -3.12
C ALA A 120 13.38 -23.97 -4.46
N THR A 121 12.81 -24.69 -5.44
CA THR A 121 12.15 -24.03 -6.58
C THR A 121 10.79 -23.52 -6.13
N SER A 122 10.75 -22.35 -5.50
CA SER A 122 9.50 -21.64 -5.23
C SER A 122 9.09 -20.78 -6.43
N MET A 123 8.91 -21.42 -7.59
CA MET A 123 8.14 -20.79 -8.66
C MET A 123 6.67 -20.79 -8.23
N ARG A 124 6.25 -19.77 -7.47
CA ARG A 124 4.85 -19.45 -7.16
C ARG A 124 4.11 -18.98 -8.42
N TRP A 125 4.13 -19.79 -9.48
CA TRP A 125 3.29 -19.63 -10.68
C TRP A 125 1.86 -20.15 -10.46
N ARG A 126 1.59 -20.78 -9.31
CA ARG A 126 0.41 -21.64 -9.13
C ARG A 126 -0.89 -20.91 -8.81
N SER A 127 -0.94 -19.57 -8.79
CA SER A 127 -2.17 -18.85 -8.40
C SER A 127 -2.71 -17.82 -9.40
N SER A 128 -2.18 -17.71 -10.63
CA SER A 128 -2.76 -16.82 -11.66
C SER A 128 -3.42 -17.54 -12.83
N VAL A 129 -3.36 -18.88 -12.86
CA VAL A 129 -3.89 -19.72 -13.95
C VAL A 129 -5.34 -19.39 -14.36
N PRO A 130 -6.31 -19.24 -13.44
CA PRO A 130 -7.69 -18.98 -13.86
C PRO A 130 -7.91 -17.57 -14.42
N VAL A 131 -7.16 -16.56 -13.92
CA VAL A 131 -7.24 -15.18 -14.42
C VAL A 131 -6.61 -15.08 -15.81
N LEU A 132 -5.49 -15.78 -16.02
CA LEU A 132 -4.81 -15.82 -17.31
C LEU A 132 -5.65 -16.51 -18.38
N LEU A 133 -6.38 -17.58 -18.01
CA LEU A 133 -7.33 -18.25 -18.89
C LEU A 133 -8.49 -17.34 -19.31
N LEU A 134 -9.05 -16.55 -18.38
CA LEU A 134 -10.12 -15.61 -18.70
C LEU A 134 -9.63 -14.47 -19.60
N ALA A 135 -8.43 -13.96 -19.37
CA ALA A 135 -7.80 -12.95 -20.24
C ALA A 135 -7.56 -13.50 -21.65
N ALA A 136 -7.06 -14.73 -21.78
CA ALA A 136 -6.87 -15.39 -23.07
C ALA A 136 -8.20 -15.63 -23.80
N ALA A 137 -9.23 -16.10 -23.09
CA ALA A 137 -10.56 -16.32 -23.65
C ALA A 137 -11.18 -15.02 -24.17
N ALA A 138 -11.07 -13.92 -23.41
CA ALA A 138 -11.54 -12.62 -23.86
C ALA A 138 -10.80 -12.11 -25.10
N LEU A 139 -9.48 -12.31 -25.16
CA LEU A 139 -8.68 -11.93 -26.31
C LEU A 139 -9.12 -12.69 -27.57
N VAL A 140 -9.38 -14.00 -27.45
CA VAL A 140 -9.90 -14.81 -28.55
C VAL A 140 -11.27 -14.29 -29.01
N LEU A 141 -12.20 -14.05 -28.09
CA LEU A 141 -13.53 -13.52 -28.41
C LEU A 141 -13.45 -12.15 -29.12
N TYR A 142 -12.53 -11.28 -28.69
CA TYR A 142 -12.32 -9.98 -29.31
C TYR A 142 -11.72 -10.10 -30.73
N VAL A 143 -10.78 -11.01 -30.94
CA VAL A 143 -10.23 -11.30 -32.28
C VAL A 143 -11.31 -11.87 -33.19
N LEU A 144 -12.17 -12.78 -32.69
CA LEU A 144 -13.32 -13.26 -33.47
C LEU A 144 -14.28 -12.12 -33.81
N TRP A 145 -14.54 -11.18 -32.90
CA TRP A 145 -15.33 -9.99 -33.23
C TRP A 145 -14.69 -9.17 -34.36
N LEU A 146 -13.37 -8.96 -34.35
CA LEU A 146 -12.69 -8.20 -35.41
C LEU A 146 -12.90 -8.83 -36.80
N VAL A 147 -12.92 -10.17 -36.88
CA VAL A 147 -13.10 -10.92 -38.12
C VAL A 147 -14.55 -10.96 -38.57
N TYR A 148 -15.48 -11.30 -37.66
CA TYR A 148 -16.87 -11.58 -38.00
C TYR A 148 -17.81 -10.37 -37.82
N ARG A 149 -17.36 -9.31 -37.14
CA ARG A 149 -18.11 -8.09 -36.83
C ARG A 149 -19.45 -8.32 -36.14
N VAL A 150 -19.56 -9.40 -35.36
CA VAL A 150 -20.77 -9.74 -34.59
C VAL A 150 -20.70 -9.11 -33.21
N ASP A 151 -21.51 -8.09 -32.94
CA ASP A 151 -21.45 -7.31 -31.70
C ASP A 151 -21.61 -8.13 -30.40
N LEU A 152 -22.31 -9.27 -30.47
CA LEU A 152 -22.44 -10.21 -29.36
C LEU A 152 -21.07 -10.73 -28.87
N LEU A 153 -20.10 -10.91 -29.77
CA LEU A 153 -18.74 -11.36 -29.43
C LEU A 153 -17.96 -10.29 -28.67
N ASN A 154 -18.14 -9.02 -29.02
CA ASN A 154 -17.52 -7.90 -28.30
C ASN A 154 -18.11 -7.77 -26.89
N ALA A 155 -19.43 -7.85 -26.77
CA ALA A 155 -20.12 -7.85 -25.47
C ALA A 155 -19.66 -9.02 -24.59
N ALA A 156 -19.53 -10.21 -25.17
CA ALA A 156 -19.02 -11.39 -24.48
C ALA A 156 -17.55 -11.23 -24.04
N ALA A 157 -16.67 -10.72 -24.91
CA ALA A 157 -15.28 -10.45 -24.57
C ALA A 157 -15.16 -9.48 -23.38
N PHE A 158 -15.94 -8.40 -23.40
CA PHE A 158 -15.99 -7.43 -22.32
C PHE A 158 -16.48 -8.06 -21.01
N ALA A 159 -17.55 -8.85 -21.05
CA ALA A 159 -18.08 -9.52 -19.86
C ALA A 159 -17.07 -10.51 -19.26
N VAL A 160 -16.37 -11.28 -20.09
CA VAL A 160 -15.32 -12.22 -19.65
C VAL A 160 -14.15 -11.50 -18.98
N LEU A 161 -13.71 -10.37 -19.52
CA LEU A 161 -12.68 -9.53 -18.88
C LEU A 161 -13.13 -9.02 -17.52
N LEU A 162 -14.36 -8.50 -17.44
CA LEU A 162 -14.91 -7.94 -16.22
C LEU A 162 -14.99 -9.01 -15.11
N ILE A 163 -15.47 -10.21 -15.46
CA ILE A 163 -15.48 -11.36 -14.53
C ILE A 163 -14.05 -11.73 -14.09
N GLY A 164 -13.09 -11.73 -15.02
CA GLY A 164 -11.68 -11.98 -14.70
C GLY A 164 -11.11 -10.99 -13.70
N VAL A 165 -11.41 -9.70 -13.85
CA VAL A 165 -11.00 -8.64 -12.90
C VAL A 165 -11.65 -8.82 -11.55
N VAL A 166 -12.96 -9.10 -11.50
CA VAL A 166 -13.69 -9.32 -10.24
C VAL A 166 -13.15 -10.53 -9.50
N LEU A 167 -12.91 -11.65 -10.19
CA LEU A 167 -12.33 -12.85 -9.59
C LEU A 167 -10.89 -12.63 -9.11
N ALA A 168 -10.08 -11.88 -9.87
CA ALA A 168 -8.74 -11.51 -9.44
C ALA A 168 -8.77 -10.66 -8.16
N TRP A 169 -9.67 -9.69 -8.09
CA TRP A 169 -9.85 -8.82 -6.93
C TRP A 169 -10.34 -9.59 -5.70
N LEU A 170 -11.32 -10.49 -5.85
CA LEU A 170 -11.80 -11.34 -4.76
C LEU A 170 -10.69 -12.25 -4.22
N ARG A 171 -9.85 -12.81 -5.08
CA ARG A 171 -8.71 -13.66 -4.67
C ARG A 171 -7.58 -12.90 -3.97
N GLN A 172 -7.48 -11.58 -4.16
CA GLN A 172 -6.53 -10.74 -3.42
C GLN A 172 -7.03 -10.38 -2.01
N ARG A 173 -8.34 -10.49 -1.75
CA ARG A 173 -8.94 -10.18 -0.44
C ARG A 173 -9.05 -11.37 0.51
N SER A 174 -9.00 -12.60 0.01
CA SER A 174 -9.02 -13.84 0.82
C SER A 174 -7.62 -14.28 1.21
#